data_AF-A0A4R5Y8P4-F1
#
_entry.id   AF-A0A4R5Y8P4-F1
#
_cell.length_a   1.000
_cell.length_b   1.000
_cell.length_c   1.000
_cell.angle_alpha   90.00
_cell.angle_beta   90.00
_cell.angle_gamma   90.00
#
_symmetry.space_group_name_H-M   'P 1'
#
loop_
_entity.id
_entity.type
_entity.pdbx_description
1 polymer ?
#
loop_
_entity_poly.entity_id
_entity_poly.type
_entity_poly.pdbx_seq_one_letter_code
_entity_poly.pdbx_strand_id
1 'polypeptide(L)'
;MSGPQRIGAAVSAKERTPTTAVAGLDGGGLEVREAQRYLARYGYLSGVERAAADEGRLSEPLEAGLRRFQRFARLHVTGTLTVETLKLMRQPRCPMPDFQPEELGGPGVEDSDPFVFSSNVWDQRNLRWSLQTGTPDLADEAAAVQRAFDSWAAQVPLTFTQVSSGTAAELTVEWLTGDHGDGSPFDGSGGAGFNIYAHAFYPEDGRIHFDEAESWAHSHGSGNVDLESVALHEIGHALGLRHSGLSDAVMYFAINSQRRALHEADIRGIKSRYPPVVAAPGQRAVAVPVWALKNGGGSGTVQVDLGTTRRVLAWGHVTMVDSLNDADRDNAWAIEVFDVDGNRPGGFIFGGEHFGSEEAPCNVYSGAFTGRARRITFRATSIHTFDLDIFGTGNILLLDDLEGIE
;
A
#
# COMPACT_ATOMS: atom_id res chain seq x y z
N MET A 1 20.68 15.80 -66.87
CA MET A 1 21.75 14.89 -66.42
C MET A 1 22.35 15.48 -65.15
N SER A 2 22.42 14.66 -64.09
CA SER A 2 23.16 14.82 -62.82
C SER A 2 22.98 16.12 -62.02
N GLY A 3 22.18 16.05 -60.94
CA GLY A 3 22.29 16.94 -59.78
C GLY A 3 23.17 16.33 -58.69
N PRO A 4 23.83 17.14 -57.83
CA PRO A 4 24.78 16.64 -56.85
C PRO A 4 24.09 15.93 -55.67
N GLN A 5 24.55 14.70 -55.38
CA GLN A 5 24.14 13.88 -54.23
C GLN A 5 24.56 14.55 -52.91
N ARG A 6 23.59 14.77 -52.00
CA ARG A 6 23.87 15.03 -50.58
C ARG A 6 24.18 13.70 -49.90
N ILE A 7 25.39 13.58 -49.36
CA ILE A 7 25.82 12.47 -48.51
C ILE A 7 25.16 12.68 -47.13
N GLY A 8 24.09 11.93 -46.86
CA GLY A 8 23.52 11.84 -45.52
C GLY A 8 24.31 10.85 -44.68
N ALA A 9 25.17 11.35 -43.79
CA ALA A 9 25.74 10.54 -42.73
C ALA A 9 24.65 10.29 -41.68
N ALA A 10 23.99 9.14 -41.78
CA ALA A 10 23.15 8.63 -40.70
C ALA A 10 24.06 8.23 -39.53
N VAL A 11 24.20 9.13 -38.55
CA VAL A 11 24.73 8.78 -37.23
C VAL A 11 23.65 7.93 -36.56
N SER A 12 23.77 6.61 -36.68
CA SER A 12 23.05 5.68 -35.83
C SER A 12 23.57 5.89 -34.41
N ALA A 13 22.83 6.68 -33.62
CA ALA A 13 22.95 6.67 -32.18
C ALA A 13 22.52 5.27 -31.73
N LYS A 14 23.48 4.35 -31.69
CA LYS A 14 23.31 3.07 -31.01
C LYS A 14 23.20 3.41 -29.53
N GLU A 15 21.97 3.58 -29.05
CA GLU A 15 21.68 3.70 -27.63
C GLU A 15 22.42 2.57 -26.91
N ARG A 16 23.37 2.95 -26.07
CA ARG A 16 24.08 2.00 -25.22
C ARG A 16 23.08 1.53 -24.18
N THR A 17 22.47 0.38 -24.42
CA THR A 17 21.69 -0.35 -23.44
C THR A 17 22.58 -0.57 -22.20
N PRO A 18 22.19 -0.12 -21.00
CA PRO A 18 22.96 -0.37 -19.79
C PRO A 18 23.08 -1.88 -19.59
N THR A 19 24.29 -2.40 -19.73
CA THR A 19 24.58 -3.83 -19.60
C THR A 19 24.70 -4.18 -18.12
N THR A 20 23.56 -4.43 -17.48
CA THR A 20 23.47 -5.04 -16.13
C THR A 20 22.44 -6.17 -16.07
N ALA A 21 22.15 -6.80 -17.22
CA ALA A 21 21.58 -8.14 -17.19
C ALA A 21 22.65 -9.09 -16.63
N VAL A 22 22.26 -10.04 -15.77
CA VAL A 22 23.16 -11.14 -15.39
C VAL A 22 23.57 -11.84 -16.68
N ALA A 23 24.86 -11.77 -17.02
CA ALA A 23 25.41 -12.42 -18.20
C ALA A 23 25.15 -13.94 -18.11
N GLY A 24 24.43 -14.50 -19.08
CA GLY A 24 24.22 -15.95 -19.19
C GLY A 24 22.81 -16.47 -18.87
N LEU A 25 21.80 -15.61 -18.72
CA LEU A 25 20.41 -16.08 -18.60
C LEU A 25 19.78 -16.27 -19.98
N ASP A 26 20.16 -17.36 -20.65
CA ASP A 26 19.33 -17.93 -21.71
C ASP A 26 17.94 -18.17 -21.09
N GLY A 27 16.87 -17.76 -21.75
CA GLY A 27 15.50 -17.66 -21.22
C GLY A 27 14.93 -18.88 -20.47
N GLY A 28 15.60 -20.03 -20.48
CA GLY A 28 15.27 -21.22 -19.70
C GLY A 28 16.04 -21.43 -18.38
N GLY A 29 16.80 -20.45 -17.87
CA GLY A 29 17.57 -20.57 -16.61
C GLY A 29 16.72 -20.85 -15.36
N LEU A 30 17.33 -21.45 -14.31
CA LEU A 30 16.66 -21.75 -13.04
C LEU A 30 16.12 -20.47 -12.37
N GLU A 31 16.88 -19.40 -12.47
CA GLU A 31 16.59 -18.06 -11.95
C GLU A 31 15.38 -17.44 -12.64
N VAL A 32 15.21 -17.67 -13.95
CA VAL A 32 14.05 -17.17 -14.70
C VAL A 32 12.78 -17.88 -14.24
N ARG A 33 12.84 -19.19 -14.02
CA ARG A 33 11.72 -19.97 -13.46
C ARG A 33 11.41 -19.61 -12.00
N GLU A 34 12.42 -19.24 -11.24
CA GLU A 34 12.27 -18.73 -9.87
C GLU A 34 11.55 -17.38 -9.88
N ALA A 35 12.03 -16.42 -10.67
CA ALA A 35 11.42 -15.11 -10.83
C ALA A 35 9.98 -15.20 -11.36
N GLN A 36 9.71 -16.05 -12.35
CA GLN A 36 8.37 -16.25 -12.86
C GLN A 36 7.40 -16.77 -11.78
N ARG A 37 7.85 -17.73 -10.95
CA ARG A 37 7.04 -18.24 -9.83
C ARG A 37 6.83 -17.17 -8.76
N TYR A 38 7.85 -16.38 -8.44
CA TYR A 38 7.76 -15.25 -7.53
C TYR A 38 6.70 -14.24 -8.01
N LEU A 39 6.84 -13.78 -9.25
CA LEU A 39 5.98 -12.76 -9.82
C LEU A 39 4.54 -13.25 -9.93
N ALA A 40 4.32 -14.53 -10.28
CA ALA A 40 2.99 -15.11 -10.27
C ALA A 40 2.40 -15.22 -8.85
N ARG A 41 3.20 -15.65 -7.87
CA ARG A 41 2.76 -15.82 -6.47
C ARG A 41 2.31 -14.50 -5.84
N TYR A 42 3.06 -13.42 -6.07
CA TYR A 42 2.83 -12.14 -5.43
C TYR A 42 2.01 -11.15 -6.27
N GLY A 43 1.41 -11.63 -7.37
CA GLY A 43 0.43 -10.85 -8.15
C GLY A 43 1.03 -9.87 -9.15
N TYR A 44 2.25 -10.10 -9.65
CA TYR A 44 2.87 -9.29 -10.70
C TYR A 44 2.64 -9.83 -12.12
N LEU A 45 2.13 -11.05 -12.23
CA LEU A 45 1.74 -11.71 -13.48
C LEU A 45 0.27 -12.13 -13.42
N SER A 46 -0.46 -11.91 -14.51
CA SER A 46 -1.83 -12.41 -14.64
C SER A 46 -1.83 -13.92 -14.90
N GLY A 47 -2.86 -14.63 -14.42
CA GLY A 47 -2.97 -16.09 -14.56
C GLY A 47 -3.01 -16.61 -16.02
N VAL A 48 -3.28 -15.71 -16.98
CA VAL A 48 -3.35 -16.00 -18.42
C VAL A 48 -1.97 -16.02 -19.07
N GLU A 49 -0.96 -15.39 -18.47
CA GLU A 49 0.35 -15.11 -19.07
C GLU A 49 1.45 -16.09 -18.63
N ARG A 50 1.16 -17.39 -18.67
CA ARG A 50 2.15 -18.45 -18.39
C ARG A 50 3.06 -18.76 -19.60
N ALA A 51 3.50 -17.76 -20.34
CA ALA A 51 4.47 -17.95 -21.41
C ALA A 51 5.90 -17.90 -20.85
N ALA A 52 6.55 -19.06 -20.78
CA ALA A 52 7.99 -19.16 -20.59
C ALA A 52 8.72 -18.47 -21.75
N ALA A 53 9.91 -17.95 -21.45
CA ALA A 53 10.79 -17.27 -22.38
C ALA A 53 10.92 -17.98 -23.74
N ASP A 54 10.97 -17.19 -24.81
CA ASP A 54 11.25 -17.68 -26.16
C ASP A 54 12.65 -17.20 -26.57
N GLU A 55 13.46 -18.10 -27.13
CA GLU A 55 14.75 -17.80 -27.78
C GLU A 55 15.70 -16.84 -27.02
N GLY A 56 15.97 -17.07 -25.74
CA GLY A 56 16.97 -16.29 -25.01
C GLY A 56 16.53 -14.87 -24.58
N ARG A 57 15.27 -14.49 -24.84
CA ARG A 57 14.63 -13.25 -24.36
C ARG A 57 13.56 -13.56 -23.32
N LEU A 58 13.46 -12.71 -22.30
CA LEU A 58 12.30 -12.73 -21.40
C LEU A 58 11.03 -12.49 -22.22
N SER A 59 9.96 -13.22 -21.92
CA SER A 59 8.66 -12.97 -22.54
C SER A 59 8.16 -11.59 -22.13
N GLU A 60 7.41 -10.92 -23.01
CA GLU A 60 6.87 -9.59 -22.75
C GLU A 60 6.08 -9.49 -21.43
N PRO A 61 5.25 -10.49 -21.05
CA PRO A 61 4.61 -10.48 -19.73
C PRO A 61 5.58 -10.57 -18.56
N LEU A 62 6.65 -11.37 -18.69
CA LEU A 62 7.65 -11.52 -17.64
C LEU A 62 8.48 -10.25 -17.47
N GLU A 63 8.85 -9.59 -18.56
CA GLU A 63 9.50 -8.27 -18.53
C GLU A 63 8.59 -7.23 -17.86
N ALA A 64 7.29 -7.19 -18.21
CA ALA A 64 6.33 -6.30 -17.58
C ALA A 64 6.18 -6.58 -16.08
N GLY A 65 6.07 -7.84 -15.67
CA GLY A 65 6.03 -8.26 -14.27
C GLY A 65 7.28 -7.83 -13.50
N LEU A 66 8.47 -7.99 -14.10
CA LEU A 66 9.73 -7.51 -13.51
C LEU A 66 9.75 -5.99 -13.34
N ARG A 67 9.27 -5.23 -14.33
CA ARG A 67 9.16 -3.77 -14.23
C ARG A 67 8.23 -3.36 -13.09
N ARG A 68 7.09 -4.05 -12.93
CA ARG A 68 6.15 -3.81 -11.82
C ARG A 68 6.81 -4.08 -10.47
N PHE A 69 7.49 -5.22 -10.31
CA PHE A 69 8.20 -5.55 -9.07
C PHE A 69 9.32 -4.57 -8.75
N GLN A 70 10.17 -4.26 -9.73
CA GLN A 70 11.26 -3.29 -9.53
C GLN A 70 10.73 -1.93 -9.13
N ARG A 71 9.62 -1.48 -9.74
CA ARG A 71 8.97 -0.21 -9.39
C ARG A 71 8.41 -0.26 -7.96
N PHE A 72 7.68 -1.31 -7.60
CA PHE A 72 7.14 -1.49 -6.26
C PHE A 72 8.25 -1.51 -5.20
N ALA A 73 9.28 -2.33 -5.43
CA ALA A 73 10.41 -2.51 -4.51
C ALA A 73 11.45 -1.38 -4.57
N ARG A 74 11.19 -0.29 -5.31
CA ARG A 74 12.08 0.87 -5.49
C ARG A 74 13.49 0.52 -5.98
N LEU A 75 13.59 -0.49 -6.83
CA LEU A 75 14.79 -0.83 -7.58
C LEU A 75 14.88 -0.02 -8.88
N HIS A 76 16.05 -0.02 -9.50
CA HIS A 76 16.18 0.48 -10.87
C HIS A 76 15.29 -0.34 -11.81
N VAL A 77 14.38 0.32 -12.51
CA VAL A 77 13.39 -0.33 -13.40
C VAL A 77 14.04 -0.67 -14.74
N THR A 78 14.59 -1.87 -14.84
CA THR A 78 15.24 -2.37 -16.06
C THR A 78 14.34 -3.27 -16.89
N GLY A 79 13.36 -3.94 -16.27
CA GLY A 79 12.60 -5.03 -16.87
C GLY A 79 13.40 -6.32 -17.08
N THR A 80 14.63 -6.36 -16.55
CA THR A 80 15.52 -7.52 -16.64
C THR A 80 15.81 -8.08 -15.26
N LEU A 81 16.15 -9.37 -15.20
CA LEU A 81 16.47 -10.04 -13.94
C LEU A 81 17.90 -9.67 -13.50
N THR A 82 18.04 -8.57 -12.77
CA THR A 82 19.33 -8.11 -12.23
C THR A 82 19.72 -8.90 -10.98
N VAL A 83 21.01 -8.83 -10.59
CA VAL A 83 21.49 -9.41 -9.32
C VAL A 83 20.75 -8.82 -8.12
N GLU A 84 20.46 -7.52 -8.15
CA GLU A 84 19.73 -6.83 -7.09
C GLU A 84 18.29 -7.34 -6.98
N THR A 85 17.59 -7.46 -8.12
CA THR A 85 16.24 -8.03 -8.19
C THR A 85 16.20 -9.45 -7.64
N LEU A 86 17.13 -10.32 -8.05
CA LEU A 86 17.21 -11.69 -7.56
C LEU A 86 17.53 -11.79 -6.07
N LYS A 87 18.47 -10.98 -5.57
CA LYS A 87 18.79 -10.95 -4.14
C LYS A 87 17.58 -10.59 -3.31
N LEU A 88 16.78 -9.63 -3.78
CA LEU A 88 15.59 -9.18 -3.07
C LEU A 88 14.45 -10.21 -3.14
N MET A 89 14.24 -10.87 -4.29
CA MET A 89 13.26 -11.95 -4.44
C MET A 89 13.55 -13.15 -3.53
N ARG A 90 14.80 -13.34 -3.11
CA ARG A 90 15.25 -14.43 -2.24
C ARG A 90 15.23 -14.09 -0.75
N GLN A 91 14.81 -12.89 -0.36
CA GLN A 91 14.69 -12.54 1.05
C GLN A 91 13.43 -13.17 1.66
N PRO A 92 13.45 -13.54 2.96
CA PRO A 92 12.24 -13.87 3.70
C PRO A 92 11.22 -12.73 3.60
N ARG A 93 9.96 -13.07 3.39
CA ARG A 93 8.89 -12.09 3.18
C ARG A 93 7.54 -12.62 3.62
N CYS A 94 6.63 -11.70 3.90
CA CYS A 94 5.22 -12.06 4.12
C CYS A 94 4.65 -12.70 2.83
N PRO A 95 3.87 -13.79 2.95
CA PRO A 95 3.37 -14.56 1.82
C PRO A 95 2.16 -13.89 1.15
N MET A 96 1.59 -12.83 1.77
CA MET A 96 0.49 -12.07 1.21
C MET A 96 0.86 -11.48 -0.16
N PRO A 97 -0.02 -11.56 -1.17
CA PRO A 97 0.24 -10.95 -2.47
C PRO A 97 0.43 -9.44 -2.37
N ASP A 98 1.34 -8.88 -3.16
CA ASP A 98 1.53 -7.43 -3.24
C ASP A 98 0.36 -6.78 -3.99
N PHE A 99 -0.12 -7.46 -5.04
CA PHE A 99 -1.27 -7.07 -5.85
C PHE A 99 -2.25 -8.24 -6.03
N GLN A 100 -3.52 -7.92 -6.21
CA GLN A 100 -4.50 -8.90 -6.68
C GLN A 100 -4.40 -9.00 -8.21
N PRO A 101 -4.50 -10.20 -8.80
CA PRO A 101 -4.44 -10.36 -10.25
C PRO A 101 -5.47 -9.53 -11.03
N GLU A 102 -6.64 -9.28 -10.41
CA GLU A 102 -7.73 -8.47 -10.97
C GLU A 102 -7.38 -6.96 -11.00
N GLU A 103 -6.44 -6.52 -10.16
CA GLU A 103 -5.95 -5.15 -10.11
C GLU A 103 -4.97 -4.86 -11.27
N LEU A 104 -4.39 -5.88 -11.92
CA LEU A 104 -3.32 -5.70 -12.92
C LEU A 104 -3.75 -5.08 -14.27
N GLY A 105 -5.05 -4.90 -14.50
CA GLY A 105 -5.59 -4.43 -15.79
C GLY A 105 -5.39 -5.44 -16.93
N GLY A 106 -6.08 -5.23 -18.06
CA GLY A 106 -5.82 -5.96 -19.31
C GLY A 106 -4.61 -5.40 -20.07
N PRO A 107 -4.17 -6.04 -21.18
CA PRO A 107 -3.16 -5.46 -22.06
C PRO A 107 -3.60 -4.08 -22.57
N GLY A 108 -2.78 -3.05 -22.38
CA GLY A 108 -3.10 -1.66 -22.76
C GLY A 108 -3.92 -0.87 -21.73
N VAL A 109 -4.13 -1.41 -20.53
CA VAL A 109 -4.75 -0.67 -19.41
C VAL A 109 -3.66 -0.16 -18.46
N GLU A 110 -2.72 0.60 -19.02
CA GLU A 110 -1.66 1.27 -18.24
C GLU A 110 -2.22 2.42 -17.37
N ASP A 111 -3.45 2.87 -17.68
CA ASP A 111 -4.13 4.03 -17.07
C ASP A 111 -5.24 3.67 -16.05
N SER A 112 -5.54 2.39 -15.81
CA SER A 112 -6.35 2.04 -14.63
C SER A 112 -5.40 1.92 -13.46
N ASP A 113 -5.43 2.90 -12.56
CA ASP A 113 -4.67 2.87 -11.31
C ASP A 113 -4.92 1.56 -10.55
N PRO A 114 -3.96 0.61 -10.54
CA PRO A 114 -4.11 -0.68 -9.89
C PRO A 114 -3.90 -0.58 -8.38
N PHE A 115 -3.68 0.64 -7.85
CA PHE A 115 -3.25 0.89 -6.48
C PHE A 115 -4.28 1.63 -5.63
N VAL A 116 -5.56 1.52 -5.99
CA VAL A 116 -6.63 1.79 -5.03
C VAL A 116 -6.42 0.80 -3.89
N PHE A 117 -6.11 1.33 -2.71
CA PHE A 117 -6.12 0.62 -1.44
C PHE A 117 -7.54 0.07 -1.20
N SER A 118 -7.94 -1.03 -1.85
CA SER A 118 -9.30 -1.59 -1.78
C SER A 118 -9.36 -2.88 -0.98
N SER A 119 -8.70 -2.89 0.19
CA SER A 119 -9.03 -3.89 1.22
C SER A 119 -10.16 -3.35 2.09
N ASN A 120 -11.00 -4.25 2.59
CA ASN A 120 -12.05 -3.91 3.55
C ASN A 120 -11.46 -3.27 4.81
N VAL A 121 -12.31 -2.56 5.56
CA VAL A 121 -11.97 -1.95 6.85
C VAL A 121 -12.95 -2.46 7.90
N TRP A 122 -12.51 -2.49 9.15
CA TRP A 122 -13.42 -2.76 10.26
C TRP A 122 -14.43 -1.61 10.44
N ASP A 123 -15.72 -1.92 10.39
CA ASP A 123 -16.78 -0.94 10.72
C ASP A 123 -16.74 -0.54 12.19
N GLN A 124 -16.37 -1.50 13.05
CA GLN A 124 -16.26 -1.29 14.49
C GLN A 124 -14.95 -0.57 14.83
N ARG A 125 -14.97 0.18 15.94
CA ARG A 125 -13.78 0.88 16.47
C ARG A 125 -13.20 0.22 17.72
N ASN A 126 -13.98 -0.61 18.40
CA ASN A 126 -13.48 -1.45 19.49
C ASN A 126 -13.38 -2.88 19.00
N LEU A 127 -12.15 -3.32 18.75
CA LEU A 127 -11.85 -4.65 18.24
C LEU A 127 -11.35 -5.51 19.38
N ARG A 128 -11.95 -6.69 19.54
CA ARG A 128 -11.48 -7.68 20.50
C ARG A 128 -10.47 -8.57 19.81
N TRP A 129 -9.40 -8.89 20.52
CA TRP A 129 -8.41 -9.84 20.04
C TRP A 129 -8.22 -10.97 21.04
N SER A 130 -7.84 -12.15 20.57
CA SER A 130 -7.67 -13.33 21.42
C SER A 130 -6.43 -14.13 21.02
N LEU A 131 -5.71 -14.60 22.03
CA LEU A 131 -4.61 -15.54 21.87
C LEU A 131 -5.18 -16.95 21.96
N GLN A 132 -5.27 -17.67 20.85
CA GLN A 132 -5.88 -19.01 20.83
C GLN A 132 -4.87 -20.09 21.18
N THR A 133 -3.67 -19.99 20.60
CA THR A 133 -2.48 -20.80 20.92
C THR A 133 -1.28 -19.85 21.10
N GLY A 134 -0.17 -20.39 21.60
CA GLY A 134 1.08 -19.64 21.82
C GLY A 134 2.30 -20.50 21.49
N THR A 135 3.48 -19.92 21.64
CA THR A 135 4.80 -20.52 21.44
C THR A 135 5.52 -20.77 22.77
N PRO A 136 6.21 -21.90 22.96
CA PRO A 136 7.03 -22.11 24.14
C PRO A 136 8.36 -21.32 24.10
N ASP A 137 8.68 -20.67 22.98
CA ASP A 137 9.95 -19.95 22.79
C ASP A 137 10.05 -18.68 23.65
N LEU A 138 8.91 -18.05 23.97
CA LEU A 138 8.84 -16.79 24.71
C LEU A 138 7.80 -16.83 25.83
N ALA A 139 8.22 -16.52 27.06
CA ALA A 139 7.31 -16.47 28.20
C ALA A 139 6.34 -15.27 28.18
N ASP A 140 6.63 -14.24 27.38
CA ASP A 140 5.90 -12.97 27.30
C ASP A 140 5.34 -12.68 25.89
N GLU A 141 5.10 -13.73 25.08
CA GLU A 141 4.52 -13.65 23.73
C GLU A 141 3.28 -12.74 23.64
N ALA A 142 2.35 -12.87 24.59
CA ALA A 142 1.13 -12.09 24.65
C ALA A 142 1.41 -10.60 24.85
N ALA A 143 2.46 -10.28 25.63
CA ALA A 143 2.89 -8.90 25.84
C ALA A 143 3.56 -8.33 24.59
N ALA A 144 4.29 -9.13 23.81
CA ALA A 144 4.85 -8.71 22.53
C ALA A 144 3.74 -8.38 21.50
N VAL A 145 2.73 -9.25 21.39
CA VAL A 145 1.56 -9.00 20.53
C VAL A 145 0.76 -7.78 21.00
N GLN A 146 0.55 -7.61 22.31
CA GLN A 146 -0.14 -6.43 22.85
C GLN A 146 0.60 -5.12 22.51
N ARG A 147 1.94 -5.07 22.61
CA ARG A 147 2.71 -3.87 22.21
C ARG A 147 2.55 -3.53 20.73
N ALA A 148 2.41 -4.54 19.87
CA ALA A 148 2.12 -4.35 18.47
C ALA A 148 0.71 -3.75 18.24
N PHE A 149 -0.31 -4.24 18.95
CA PHE A 149 -1.64 -3.62 18.96
C PHE A 149 -1.63 -2.18 19.48
N ASP A 150 -0.91 -1.91 20.57
CA ASP A 150 -0.79 -0.58 21.17
C ASP A 150 -0.17 0.43 20.19
N SER A 151 0.82 -0.01 19.41
CA SER A 151 1.47 0.81 18.39
C SER A 151 0.49 1.29 17.32
N TRP A 152 -0.43 0.43 16.88
CA TRP A 152 -1.50 0.80 15.95
C TRP A 152 -2.59 1.65 16.62
N ALA A 153 -3.02 1.31 17.83
CA ALA A 153 -4.02 2.08 18.59
C ALA A 153 -3.57 3.53 18.84
N ALA A 154 -2.27 3.78 18.98
CA ALA A 154 -1.73 5.12 19.13
C ALA A 154 -1.93 6.01 17.88
N GLN A 155 -2.18 5.42 16.70
CA GLN A 155 -2.27 6.17 15.43
C GLN A 155 -3.69 6.44 14.96
N VAL A 156 -4.66 5.65 15.38
CA VAL A 156 -6.04 5.68 14.86
C VAL A 156 -7.06 5.52 15.99
N PRO A 157 -8.32 5.94 15.80
CA PRO A 157 -9.36 5.81 16.83
C PRO A 157 -9.86 4.35 16.96
N LEU A 158 -8.95 3.38 17.03
CA LEU A 158 -9.23 1.99 17.31
C LEU A 158 -8.78 1.64 18.72
N THR A 159 -9.56 0.81 19.41
CA THR A 159 -9.18 0.22 20.69
C THR A 159 -9.10 -1.29 20.55
N PHE A 160 -8.06 -1.89 21.12
CA PHE A 160 -7.87 -3.33 21.12
C PHE A 160 -8.06 -3.86 22.54
N THR A 161 -9.01 -4.79 22.70
CA THR A 161 -9.28 -5.42 24.00
C THR A 161 -8.95 -6.90 23.92
N GLN A 162 -7.96 -7.36 24.68
CA GLN A 162 -7.67 -8.79 24.76
C GLN A 162 -8.81 -9.51 25.49
N VAL A 163 -9.31 -10.59 24.91
CA VAL A 163 -10.28 -11.50 25.53
C VAL A 163 -9.69 -12.91 25.67
N SER A 164 -10.28 -13.72 26.55
CA SER A 164 -9.86 -15.11 26.76
C SER A 164 -10.02 -15.96 25.50
N SER A 165 -9.12 -16.93 25.31
CA SER A 165 -9.26 -17.99 24.30
C SER A 165 -10.66 -18.63 24.32
N GLY A 166 -11.19 -18.95 23.14
CA GLY A 166 -12.56 -19.46 22.97
C GLY A 166 -13.69 -18.42 23.10
N THR A 167 -13.39 -17.16 23.44
CA THR A 167 -14.36 -16.06 23.33
C THR A 167 -14.35 -15.52 21.91
N ALA A 168 -15.54 -15.26 21.34
CA ALA A 168 -15.63 -14.64 20.01
C ALA A 168 -14.88 -13.29 20.01
N ALA A 169 -13.98 -13.11 19.05
CA ALA A 169 -13.13 -11.95 18.87
C ALA A 169 -13.06 -11.62 17.38
N GLU A 170 -12.91 -10.33 17.05
CA GLU A 170 -12.75 -9.87 15.66
C GLU A 170 -11.37 -10.23 15.12
N LEU A 171 -10.38 -10.35 16.00
CA LEU A 171 -8.99 -10.68 15.67
C LEU A 171 -8.56 -11.93 16.47
N THR A 172 -7.98 -12.92 15.81
CA THR A 172 -7.43 -14.10 16.49
C THR A 172 -5.95 -14.27 16.15
N VAL A 173 -5.18 -14.71 17.15
CA VAL A 173 -3.74 -14.87 17.06
C VAL A 173 -3.41 -16.32 17.40
N GLU A 174 -2.81 -17.02 16.44
CA GLU A 174 -2.57 -18.47 16.47
C GLU A 174 -1.15 -18.83 16.02
N TRP A 175 -0.50 -19.75 16.71
CA TRP A 175 0.74 -20.41 16.30
C TRP A 175 0.38 -21.80 15.78
N LEU A 176 0.76 -22.05 14.52
CA LEU A 176 0.39 -23.23 13.74
C LEU A 176 1.61 -23.72 12.95
N THR A 177 1.57 -24.94 12.41
CA THR A 177 2.67 -25.49 11.59
C THR A 177 2.13 -26.14 10.33
N GLY A 178 2.85 -26.01 9.22
CA GLY A 178 2.54 -26.71 7.97
C GLY A 178 1.14 -26.39 7.43
N ASP A 179 0.45 -27.40 6.89
CA ASP A 179 -0.95 -27.26 6.49
C ASP A 179 -1.87 -27.20 7.71
N HIS A 180 -2.58 -26.08 7.85
CA HIS A 180 -3.49 -25.77 8.94
C HIS A 180 -4.90 -25.40 8.46
N GLY A 181 -5.27 -25.82 7.25
CA GLY A 181 -6.67 -25.85 6.80
C GLY A 181 -7.25 -24.55 6.28
N ASP A 182 -6.44 -23.50 6.12
CA ASP A 182 -6.84 -22.20 5.55
C ASP A 182 -6.41 -21.99 4.09
N GLY A 183 -5.76 -23.00 3.49
CA GLY A 183 -5.24 -22.97 2.12
C GLY A 183 -3.90 -22.27 1.94
N SER A 184 -3.27 -21.77 3.03
CA SER A 184 -1.97 -21.10 3.05
C SER A 184 -0.99 -21.85 3.97
N PRO A 185 -0.52 -23.04 3.59
CA PRO A 185 0.36 -23.83 4.47
C PRO A 185 1.69 -23.12 4.72
N PHE A 186 2.18 -23.22 5.95
CA PHE A 186 3.53 -22.78 6.31
C PHE A 186 4.61 -23.73 5.76
N ASP A 187 5.83 -23.21 5.56
CA ASP A 187 6.94 -23.95 4.95
C ASP A 187 7.93 -24.57 5.95
N GLY A 188 7.78 -24.28 7.24
CA GLY A 188 8.57 -24.85 8.33
C GLY A 188 9.96 -24.21 8.47
N SER A 189 10.70 -24.61 9.52
CA SER A 189 11.93 -23.93 9.94
C SER A 189 12.95 -23.75 8.80
N GLY A 190 13.22 -22.50 8.42
CA GLY A 190 14.35 -22.16 7.56
C GLY A 190 14.29 -22.81 6.17
N GLY A 191 13.10 -22.90 5.58
CA GLY A 191 12.90 -23.46 4.25
C GLY A 191 13.89 -22.91 3.22
N ALA A 192 14.40 -23.77 2.33
CA ALA A 192 15.33 -23.41 1.25
C ALA A 192 14.70 -22.53 0.14
N GLY A 193 13.63 -21.77 0.47
CA GLY A 193 12.78 -20.99 -0.43
C GLY A 193 12.23 -19.73 0.25
N PHE A 194 10.95 -19.44 0.02
CA PHE A 194 10.26 -18.24 0.51
C PHE A 194 9.87 -18.41 1.98
N ASN A 195 10.84 -18.32 2.90
CA ASN A 195 10.61 -18.50 4.35
C ASN A 195 9.39 -17.68 4.84
N ILE A 196 8.33 -18.36 5.31
CA ILE A 196 7.05 -17.79 5.72
C ILE A 196 6.98 -17.73 7.25
N TYR A 197 7.22 -16.56 7.82
CA TYR A 197 7.14 -16.40 9.28
C TYR A 197 5.72 -16.37 9.83
N ALA A 198 4.81 -15.76 9.08
CA ALA A 198 3.43 -15.51 9.48
C ALA A 198 2.60 -15.09 8.28
N HIS A 199 1.28 -15.08 8.46
CA HIS A 199 0.34 -14.38 7.58
C HIS A 199 -0.88 -13.91 8.36
N ALA A 200 -1.58 -12.92 7.80
CA ALA A 200 -2.84 -12.44 8.32
C ALA A 200 -3.90 -12.34 7.24
N PHE A 201 -5.15 -12.35 7.69
CA PHE A 201 -6.32 -12.14 6.85
C PHE A 201 -6.84 -10.72 7.06
N TYR A 202 -7.29 -10.11 5.97
CA TYR A 202 -7.83 -8.74 5.98
C TYR A 202 -9.07 -8.59 6.90
N PRO A 203 -9.51 -7.35 7.17
CA PRO A 203 -10.73 -7.10 7.95
C PRO A 203 -11.94 -7.91 7.48
N GLU A 204 -12.84 -8.21 8.42
CA GLU A 204 -13.94 -9.20 8.35
C GLU A 204 -13.53 -10.64 8.67
N ASP A 205 -12.30 -11.05 8.36
CA ASP A 205 -11.75 -12.35 8.78
C ASP A 205 -10.87 -12.18 10.04
N GLY A 206 -9.83 -11.35 9.96
CA GLY A 206 -9.06 -10.92 11.13
C GLY A 206 -8.17 -11.97 11.80
N ARG A 207 -8.06 -13.18 11.24
CA ARG A 207 -7.12 -14.19 11.72
C ARG A 207 -5.67 -13.78 11.44
N ILE A 208 -4.78 -14.07 12.37
CA ILE A 208 -3.33 -13.82 12.31
C ILE A 208 -2.64 -15.11 12.74
N HIS A 209 -1.87 -15.71 11.84
CA HIS A 209 -1.19 -16.97 12.07
C HIS A 209 0.33 -16.78 12.04
N PHE A 210 1.02 -17.40 12.98
CA PHE A 210 2.48 -17.45 13.07
C PHE A 210 2.94 -18.89 12.83
N ASP A 211 4.04 -19.07 12.07
CA ASP A 211 4.64 -20.39 11.92
C ASP A 211 5.40 -20.76 13.20
N GLU A 212 4.88 -21.76 13.91
CA GLU A 212 5.47 -22.29 15.14
C GLU A 212 6.75 -23.10 14.88
N ALA A 213 7.08 -23.38 13.62
CA ALA A 213 8.37 -23.98 13.28
C ALA A 213 9.55 -22.98 13.33
N GLU A 214 9.27 -21.69 13.42
CA GLU A 214 10.26 -20.62 13.47
C GLU A 214 10.76 -20.37 14.90
N SER A 215 12.00 -19.89 15.03
CA SER A 215 12.58 -19.59 16.35
C SER A 215 12.22 -18.17 16.79
N TRP A 216 11.16 -18.02 17.58
CA TRP A 216 10.64 -16.72 18.01
C TRP A 216 11.50 -16.10 19.11
N ALA A 217 11.83 -14.83 18.98
CA ALA A 217 12.69 -14.10 19.90
C ALA A 217 12.31 -12.61 20.01
N HIS A 218 13.03 -11.89 20.88
CA HIS A 218 13.00 -10.42 20.96
C HIS A 218 14.07 -9.74 20.09
N SER A 219 14.66 -10.48 19.15
CA SER A 219 15.67 -9.97 18.23
C SER A 219 15.60 -10.69 16.90
N HIS A 220 15.84 -9.97 15.80
CA HIS A 220 15.91 -10.57 14.47
C HIS A 220 17.37 -10.87 14.09
N GLY A 221 17.65 -12.08 13.60
CA GLY A 221 18.97 -12.49 13.10
C GLY A 221 19.53 -13.73 13.80
N SER A 222 20.61 -14.29 13.24
CA SER A 222 21.23 -15.54 13.72
C SER A 222 20.27 -16.73 13.81
N GLY A 223 19.26 -16.78 12.93
CA GLY A 223 18.21 -17.80 12.95
C GLY A 223 16.97 -17.43 13.79
N ASN A 224 17.04 -16.35 14.58
CA ASN A 224 15.91 -15.88 15.38
C ASN A 224 15.03 -14.89 14.59
N VAL A 225 13.73 -14.92 14.90
CA VAL A 225 12.72 -14.05 14.30
C VAL A 225 12.12 -13.16 15.39
N ASP A 226 12.15 -11.84 15.19
CA ASP A 226 11.58 -10.90 16.16
C ASP A 226 10.04 -10.93 16.15
N LEU A 227 9.44 -11.52 17.17
CA LEU A 227 7.98 -11.71 17.25
C LEU A 227 7.22 -10.38 17.17
N GLU A 228 7.67 -9.35 17.88
CA GLU A 228 6.98 -8.06 17.91
C GLU A 228 6.99 -7.36 16.55
N SER A 229 8.10 -7.46 15.79
CA SER A 229 8.18 -6.91 14.44
C SER A 229 7.21 -7.62 13.48
N VAL A 230 7.17 -8.96 13.53
CA VAL A 230 6.26 -9.74 12.67
C VAL A 230 4.81 -9.48 13.07
N ALA A 231 4.47 -9.50 14.35
CA ALA A 231 3.13 -9.20 14.84
C ALA A 231 2.69 -7.79 14.42
N LEU A 232 3.57 -6.78 14.52
CA LEU A 232 3.24 -5.42 14.10
C LEU A 232 2.91 -5.34 12.60
N HIS A 233 3.65 -6.07 11.76
CA HIS A 233 3.40 -6.18 10.32
C HIS A 233 2.05 -6.87 10.03
N GLU A 234 1.83 -8.06 10.57
CA GLU A 234 0.64 -8.86 10.29
C GLU A 234 -0.65 -8.22 10.85
N ILE A 235 -0.57 -7.54 12.00
CA ILE A 235 -1.69 -6.72 12.49
C ILE A 235 -2.02 -5.60 11.51
N GLY A 236 -1.02 -5.02 10.84
CA GLY A 236 -1.26 -4.04 9.78
C GLY A 236 -2.16 -4.60 8.67
N HIS A 237 -1.91 -5.83 8.23
CA HIS A 237 -2.79 -6.53 7.27
C HIS A 237 -4.18 -6.78 7.83
N ALA A 238 -4.29 -7.27 9.08
CA ALA A 238 -5.56 -7.48 9.75
C ALA A 238 -6.36 -6.19 9.97
N LEU A 239 -5.73 -5.02 9.84
CA LEU A 239 -6.35 -3.69 9.84
C LEU A 239 -6.55 -3.10 8.43
N GLY A 240 -6.24 -3.82 7.37
CA GLY A 240 -6.47 -3.35 6.00
C GLY A 240 -5.30 -2.58 5.37
N LEU A 241 -4.07 -2.75 5.87
CA LEU A 241 -2.88 -2.29 5.16
C LEU A 241 -2.38 -3.36 4.19
N ARG A 242 -1.81 -2.89 3.07
CA ARG A 242 -1.06 -3.72 2.14
C ARG A 242 0.43 -3.52 2.35
N HIS A 243 1.24 -4.31 1.67
CA HIS A 243 2.68 -4.13 1.69
C HIS A 243 3.12 -2.75 1.18
N SER A 244 4.23 -2.28 1.74
CA SER A 244 4.99 -1.13 1.32
C SER A 244 6.26 -1.59 0.59
N GLY A 245 6.72 -0.78 -0.36
CA GLY A 245 8.03 -0.93 -1.01
C GLY A 245 9.17 -0.20 -0.29
N LEU A 246 8.90 0.50 0.82
CA LEU A 246 9.90 1.24 1.59
C LEU A 246 10.56 0.31 2.60
N SER A 247 11.88 0.08 2.47
CA SER A 247 12.61 -0.93 3.26
C SER A 247 12.69 -0.67 4.76
N ASP A 248 12.39 0.56 5.19
CA ASP A 248 12.33 1.00 6.58
C ASP A 248 10.90 1.06 7.14
N ALA A 249 9.88 0.83 6.31
CA ALA A 249 8.49 0.71 6.75
C ALA A 249 8.24 -0.63 7.46
N VAL A 250 7.34 -0.61 8.44
CA VAL A 250 6.85 -1.83 9.10
C VAL A 250 6.14 -2.70 8.08
N MET A 251 5.30 -2.12 7.21
CA MET A 251 4.62 -2.87 6.16
C MET A 251 5.54 -3.26 4.99
N TYR A 252 6.87 -3.10 5.09
CA TYR A 252 7.77 -3.56 4.03
C TYR A 252 7.59 -5.06 3.77
N PHE A 253 7.40 -5.45 2.51
CA PHE A 253 7.07 -6.84 2.17
C PHE A 253 8.11 -7.85 2.68
N ALA A 254 9.40 -7.48 2.76
CA ALA A 254 10.45 -8.37 3.24
C ALA A 254 10.69 -8.24 4.75
N ILE A 255 10.65 -9.38 5.45
CA ILE A 255 10.85 -9.48 6.89
C ILE A 255 12.30 -9.91 7.12
N ASN A 256 13.22 -8.95 7.08
CA ASN A 256 14.67 -9.21 7.08
C ASN A 256 15.44 -8.45 8.17
N SER A 257 14.72 -7.72 9.02
CA SER A 257 15.28 -6.91 10.10
C SER A 257 14.22 -6.65 11.16
N GLN A 258 14.69 -6.21 12.33
CA GLN A 258 13.83 -5.82 13.43
C GLN A 258 13.22 -4.43 13.17
N ARG A 259 11.89 -4.35 13.09
CA ARG A 259 11.11 -3.15 12.80
C ARG A 259 9.92 -3.04 13.76
N ARG A 260 10.11 -2.27 14.83
CA ARG A 260 9.08 -2.04 15.88
C ARG A 260 8.57 -0.60 15.93
N ALA A 261 9.07 0.27 15.05
CA ALA A 261 8.66 1.66 14.97
C ALA A 261 7.96 1.89 13.63
N LEU A 262 6.73 2.40 13.67
CA LEU A 262 5.96 2.72 12.48
C LEU A 262 6.67 3.82 11.68
N HIS A 263 6.90 3.58 10.40
CA HIS A 263 7.36 4.59 9.47
C HIS A 263 6.21 5.54 9.13
N GLU A 264 6.52 6.73 8.63
CA GLU A 264 5.50 7.72 8.29
C GLU A 264 4.50 7.15 7.27
N ALA A 265 4.95 6.35 6.30
CA ALA A 265 4.08 5.70 5.34
C ALA A 265 3.06 4.74 6.00
N ASP A 266 3.46 4.01 7.05
CA ASP A 266 2.56 3.11 7.79
C ASP A 266 1.49 3.92 8.53
N ILE A 267 1.91 5.00 9.21
CA ILE A 267 1.03 5.91 9.94
C ILE A 267 0.02 6.57 8.99
N ARG A 268 0.49 6.99 7.81
CA ARG A 268 -0.37 7.60 6.79
C ARG A 268 -1.35 6.57 6.23
N GLY A 269 -0.86 5.38 5.90
CA GLY A 269 -1.68 4.27 5.42
C GLY A 269 -2.80 3.93 6.38
N ILE A 270 -2.52 3.79 7.68
CA ILE A 270 -3.56 3.38 8.64
C ILE A 270 -4.58 4.50 8.91
N LYS A 271 -4.15 5.76 8.93
CA LYS A 271 -5.04 6.91 9.11
C LYS A 271 -5.98 7.14 7.93
N SER A 272 -5.58 6.76 6.72
CA SER A 272 -6.51 6.80 5.56
C SER A 272 -7.62 5.76 5.68
N ARG A 273 -7.36 4.63 6.38
CA ARG A 273 -8.36 3.58 6.63
C ARG A 273 -9.31 3.92 7.77
N TYR A 274 -8.78 4.49 8.83
CA TYR A 274 -9.52 4.80 10.05
C TYR A 274 -9.41 6.29 10.38
N PRO A 275 -10.15 7.14 9.66
CA PRO A 275 -10.16 8.57 9.94
C PRO A 275 -10.68 8.85 11.36
N PRO A 276 -10.18 9.91 12.03
CA PRO A 276 -10.62 10.28 13.36
C PRO A 276 -12.12 10.61 13.38
N VAL A 277 -12.84 10.04 14.34
CA VAL A 277 -14.25 10.40 14.62
C VAL A 277 -14.26 11.60 15.55
N VAL A 278 -14.88 12.70 15.11
CA VAL A 278 -14.94 13.95 15.86
C VAL A 278 -16.12 13.89 16.83
N ALA A 279 -15.99 13.04 17.86
CA ALA A 279 -17.00 12.88 18.89
C ALA A 279 -16.58 13.43 20.28
N ALA A 280 -15.39 14.06 20.39
CA ALA A 280 -14.98 14.67 21.65
C ALA A 280 -15.74 16.00 21.89
N PRO A 281 -16.47 16.14 23.02
CA PRO A 281 -17.09 17.41 23.37
C PRO A 281 -16.06 18.54 23.44
N GLY A 282 -16.32 19.66 22.75
CA GLY A 282 -15.47 20.86 22.77
C GLY A 282 -14.42 20.96 21.65
N GLN A 283 -14.23 19.94 20.81
CA GLN A 283 -13.35 20.05 19.65
C GLN A 283 -14.01 20.90 18.56
N ARG A 284 -13.41 22.06 18.24
CA ARG A 284 -13.94 23.02 17.25
C ARG A 284 -13.27 22.96 15.88
N ALA A 285 -12.09 22.37 15.81
CA ALA A 285 -11.34 22.23 14.57
C ALA A 285 -10.86 20.78 14.40
N VAL A 286 -10.86 20.36 13.14
CA VAL A 286 -10.44 19.03 12.71
C VAL A 286 -9.48 19.24 11.57
N ALA A 287 -8.30 18.66 11.67
CA ALA A 287 -7.37 18.56 10.55
C ALA A 287 -7.12 17.07 10.31
N VAL A 288 -7.51 16.60 9.14
CA VAL A 288 -7.23 15.25 8.68
C VAL A 288 -6.23 15.32 7.55
N PRO A 289 -5.15 14.55 7.60
CA PRO A 289 -4.22 14.54 6.50
C PRO A 289 -4.84 13.81 5.28
N VAL A 290 -4.51 14.29 4.08
CA VAL A 290 -4.94 13.75 2.80
C VAL A 290 -3.71 13.65 1.91
N TRP A 291 -3.57 12.54 1.19
CA TRP A 291 -2.39 12.31 0.36
C TRP A 291 -2.80 11.79 -0.99
N ALA A 292 -2.08 12.19 -2.03
CA ALA A 292 -2.12 11.55 -3.33
C ALA A 292 -0.69 11.12 -3.62
N LEU A 293 -0.42 9.82 -3.46
CA LEU A 293 0.89 9.24 -3.67
C LEU A 293 0.88 8.45 -4.97
N LYS A 294 2.03 8.34 -5.64
CA LYS A 294 2.27 7.49 -6.81
C LYS A 294 1.81 6.06 -6.58
N ASN A 295 2.05 5.53 -5.38
CA ASN A 295 1.65 4.19 -4.98
C ASN A 295 0.17 4.08 -4.56
N GLY A 296 -0.62 5.14 -4.67
CA GLY A 296 -2.08 5.16 -4.57
C GLY A 296 -2.68 5.84 -5.79
N GLY A 297 -2.06 5.59 -6.95
CA GLY A 297 -2.19 6.25 -8.27
C GLY A 297 -2.68 7.68 -8.27
N GLY A 298 -2.03 8.48 -7.43
CA GLY A 298 -2.17 9.92 -7.39
C GLY A 298 -3.56 10.42 -7.07
N SER A 299 -4.38 9.62 -6.39
CA SER A 299 -5.60 10.13 -5.78
C SER A 299 -5.82 9.47 -4.43
N GLY A 300 -6.03 10.28 -3.39
CA GLY A 300 -6.43 9.76 -2.09
C GLY A 300 -7.56 10.57 -1.48
N THR A 301 -8.50 9.86 -0.87
CA THR A 301 -9.64 10.44 -0.19
C THR A 301 -9.58 10.16 1.30
N VAL A 302 -10.06 11.10 2.10
CA VAL A 302 -10.35 10.87 3.52
C VAL A 302 -11.73 11.41 3.85
N GLN A 303 -12.56 10.57 4.48
CA GLN A 303 -13.88 10.97 4.95
C GLN A 303 -13.85 11.23 6.45
N VAL A 304 -14.41 12.35 6.87
CA VAL A 304 -14.64 12.68 8.28
C VAL A 304 -16.12 12.55 8.58
N ASP A 305 -16.49 11.69 9.53
CA ASP A 305 -17.83 11.67 10.13
C ASP A 305 -17.83 12.47 11.44
N LEU A 306 -18.63 13.52 11.49
CA LEU A 306 -18.81 14.40 12.65
C LEU A 306 -19.78 13.81 13.69
N GLY A 307 -20.33 12.62 13.44
CA GLY A 307 -21.25 11.91 14.32
C GLY A 307 -22.68 12.48 14.33
N THR A 308 -22.86 13.76 14.03
CA THR A 308 -24.14 14.45 13.83
C THR A 308 -24.01 15.52 12.75
N THR A 309 -25.12 16.05 12.23
CA THR A 309 -25.09 17.15 11.25
C THR A 309 -24.77 18.48 11.94
N ARG A 310 -23.65 19.09 11.57
CA ARG A 310 -23.11 20.33 12.17
C ARG A 310 -22.99 21.43 11.11
N ARG A 311 -22.97 22.71 11.51
CA ARG A 311 -22.55 23.82 10.63
C ARG A 311 -21.03 23.82 10.53
N VAL A 312 -20.50 23.93 9.33
CA VAL A 312 -19.05 23.79 9.06
C VAL A 312 -18.52 24.81 8.06
N LEU A 313 -17.23 25.08 8.19
CA LEU A 313 -16.35 25.55 7.11
C LEU A 313 -15.29 24.48 6.89
N ALA A 314 -15.25 23.89 5.70
CA ALA A 314 -14.29 22.86 5.31
C ALA A 314 -13.44 23.32 4.13
N TRP A 315 -12.13 23.03 4.15
CA TRP A 315 -11.24 23.32 3.03
C TRP A 315 -10.02 22.40 3.01
N GLY A 316 -9.50 22.16 1.81
CA GLY A 316 -8.23 21.46 1.63
C GLY A 316 -7.05 22.44 1.59
N HIS A 317 -5.90 22.01 2.09
CA HIS A 317 -4.62 22.72 1.94
C HIS A 317 -3.52 21.73 1.56
N VAL A 318 -2.83 21.94 0.44
CA VAL A 318 -1.63 21.17 0.12
C VAL A 318 -0.46 21.74 0.91
N THR A 319 0.13 20.91 1.77
CA THR A 319 1.23 21.28 2.67
C THR A 319 2.59 20.96 2.08
N MET A 320 2.68 19.92 1.24
CA MET A 320 3.92 19.51 0.60
C MET A 320 3.63 18.89 -0.76
N VAL A 321 4.56 19.11 -1.68
CA VAL A 321 4.62 18.50 -2.99
C VAL A 321 6.02 17.91 -3.10
N ASP A 322 6.11 16.62 -3.39
CA ASP A 322 7.36 15.90 -3.57
C ASP A 322 7.46 15.43 -5.03
N SER A 323 8.47 15.93 -5.72
CA SER A 323 8.75 15.55 -7.10
C SER A 323 9.63 14.30 -7.08
N LEU A 324 9.10 13.21 -7.62
CA LEU A 324 9.73 11.89 -7.60
C LEU A 324 10.78 11.72 -8.70
N ASN A 325 10.76 12.58 -9.73
CA ASN A 325 11.68 12.53 -10.85
C ASN A 325 12.03 13.94 -11.32
N ASP A 326 11.04 14.68 -11.83
CA ASP A 326 11.12 16.09 -12.18
C ASP A 326 9.81 16.84 -11.87
N ALA A 327 9.90 18.16 -11.80
CA ALA A 327 8.77 19.06 -11.62
C ALA A 327 8.64 19.88 -12.89
N ASP A 328 7.94 19.34 -13.87
CA ASP A 328 7.89 19.88 -15.23
C ASP A 328 6.50 20.46 -15.56
N ARG A 329 6.17 20.59 -16.85
CA ARG A 329 4.95 21.31 -17.28
C ARG A 329 3.68 20.45 -17.28
N ASP A 330 3.78 19.13 -17.19
CA ASP A 330 2.61 18.26 -17.22
C ASP A 330 2.13 17.87 -15.80
N ASN A 331 2.93 18.18 -14.78
CA ASN A 331 2.55 17.91 -13.40
C ASN A 331 1.53 18.94 -12.90
N ALA A 332 0.48 18.47 -12.24
CA ALA A 332 -0.47 19.32 -11.53
C ALA A 332 -0.98 18.65 -10.26
N TRP A 333 -1.58 19.42 -9.36
CA TRP A 333 -2.16 18.90 -8.13
C TRP A 333 -3.39 19.66 -7.68
N ALA A 334 -4.28 18.95 -6.99
CA ALA A 334 -5.48 19.52 -6.40
C ALA A 334 -5.74 18.92 -5.01
N ILE A 335 -6.37 19.72 -4.16
CA ILE A 335 -7.07 19.22 -2.97
C ILE A 335 -8.44 19.87 -2.90
N GLU A 336 -9.47 19.08 -2.65
CA GLU A 336 -10.86 19.51 -2.77
C GLU A 336 -11.74 18.93 -1.66
N VAL A 337 -12.89 19.58 -1.46
CA VAL A 337 -14.01 18.97 -0.74
C VAL A 337 -14.80 18.17 -1.77
N PHE A 338 -14.49 16.89 -1.87
CA PHE A 338 -14.98 16.03 -2.95
C PHE A 338 -16.44 15.61 -2.78
N ASP A 339 -16.86 15.32 -1.54
CA ASP A 339 -18.21 14.87 -1.23
C ASP A 339 -18.66 15.41 0.13
N VAL A 340 -19.92 15.84 0.20
CA VAL A 340 -20.60 16.25 1.43
C VAL A 340 -21.93 15.50 1.53
N ASP A 341 -22.04 14.63 2.52
CA ASP A 341 -23.23 13.79 2.76
C ASP A 341 -23.72 13.02 1.51
N GLY A 342 -22.81 12.57 0.64
CA GLY A 342 -23.11 11.86 -0.60
C GLY A 342 -23.38 12.75 -1.81
N ASN A 343 -23.13 14.06 -1.70
CA ASN A 343 -23.32 15.02 -2.79
C ASN A 343 -22.01 15.77 -3.09
N ARG A 344 -21.69 15.97 -4.37
CA ARG A 344 -20.52 16.76 -4.78
C ARG A 344 -20.81 18.26 -4.72
N PRO A 345 -20.04 19.04 -3.94
CA PRO A 345 -20.30 20.48 -3.81
C PRO A 345 -19.72 21.30 -4.97
N GLY A 346 -20.50 22.27 -5.45
CA GLY A 346 -20.02 23.42 -6.25
C GLY A 346 -19.74 23.15 -7.73
N GLY A 347 -18.97 24.04 -8.34
CA GLY A 347 -18.49 23.95 -9.72
C GLY A 347 -17.19 23.17 -9.82
N PHE A 348 -16.86 22.69 -11.02
CA PHE A 348 -15.68 21.87 -11.29
C PHE A 348 -14.96 22.31 -12.57
N ILE A 349 -13.68 21.95 -12.68
CA ILE A 349 -12.86 22.09 -13.88
C ILE A 349 -12.92 20.75 -14.63
N PHE A 350 -13.23 20.79 -15.93
CA PHE A 350 -13.34 19.62 -16.81
C PHE A 350 -12.70 19.88 -18.18
N GLY A 351 -12.40 18.82 -18.92
CA GLY A 351 -11.86 18.85 -20.29
C GLY A 351 -10.33 18.93 -20.41
N GLY A 352 -9.76 18.20 -21.37
CA GLY A 352 -8.31 18.00 -21.59
C GLY A 352 -7.94 16.51 -21.61
N GLU A 353 -6.67 16.17 -21.86
CA GLU A 353 -6.22 14.77 -21.81
C GLU A 353 -6.26 14.18 -20.38
N HIS A 354 -6.25 15.03 -19.35
CA HIS A 354 -6.21 14.63 -17.94
C HIS A 354 -7.54 14.79 -17.18
N PHE A 355 -8.60 15.29 -17.83
CA PHE A 355 -9.91 15.53 -17.19
C PHE A 355 -11.04 14.85 -17.97
N GLY A 356 -12.12 14.52 -17.27
CA GLY A 356 -13.21 13.73 -17.86
C GLY A 356 -14.31 14.58 -18.49
N SER A 357 -15.37 13.90 -18.91
CA SER A 357 -16.62 14.53 -19.35
C SER A 357 -17.26 15.37 -18.24
N GLU A 358 -18.29 16.14 -18.57
CA GLU A 358 -19.14 16.80 -17.58
C GLU A 358 -19.59 15.78 -16.52
N GLU A 359 -19.44 16.11 -15.24
CA GLU A 359 -19.72 15.25 -14.06
C GLU A 359 -18.74 14.09 -13.78
N ALA A 360 -17.72 13.88 -14.61
CA ALA A 360 -16.77 12.80 -14.41
C ALA A 360 -16.06 12.90 -13.04
N PRO A 361 -15.88 11.77 -12.32
CA PRO A 361 -15.19 11.76 -11.03
C PRO A 361 -13.76 12.29 -11.10
N CYS A 362 -13.06 12.16 -12.22
CA CYS A 362 -11.69 12.66 -12.37
C CYS A 362 -11.58 14.20 -12.49
N ASN A 363 -12.70 14.93 -12.57
CA ASN A 363 -12.69 16.39 -12.57
C ASN A 363 -12.33 16.95 -11.18
N VAL A 364 -11.81 18.18 -11.15
CA VAL A 364 -11.46 18.89 -9.92
C VAL A 364 -12.61 19.78 -9.48
N TYR A 365 -13.13 19.55 -8.28
CA TYR A 365 -14.25 20.23 -7.63
C TYR A 365 -13.79 21.34 -6.68
N SER A 366 -14.75 21.95 -5.97
CA SER A 366 -14.51 23.09 -5.10
C SER A 366 -13.54 22.79 -3.95
N GLY A 367 -12.52 23.64 -3.80
CA GLY A 367 -11.49 23.54 -2.75
C GLY A 367 -11.99 23.77 -1.32
N ALA A 368 -13.18 24.35 -1.18
CA ALA A 368 -13.79 24.67 0.10
C ALA A 368 -15.33 24.51 0.06
N PHE A 369 -15.90 24.27 1.23
CA PHE A 369 -17.34 24.12 1.46
C PHE A 369 -17.75 24.85 2.74
N THR A 370 -18.90 25.51 2.70
CA THR A 370 -19.56 26.00 3.91
C THR A 370 -21.03 25.60 3.88
N GLY A 371 -21.55 25.10 5.00
CA GLY A 371 -22.90 24.59 5.06
C GLY A 371 -23.15 23.69 6.25
N ARG A 372 -24.18 22.84 6.16
CA ARG A 372 -24.45 21.79 7.14
C ARG A 372 -23.94 20.47 6.57
N ALA A 373 -23.18 19.73 7.36
CA ALA A 373 -22.64 18.43 6.97
C ALA A 373 -22.59 17.48 8.17
N ARG A 374 -22.83 16.19 7.94
CA ARG A 374 -22.43 15.13 8.87
C ARG A 374 -21.11 14.50 8.40
N ARG A 375 -21.02 14.16 7.12
CA ARG A 375 -19.86 13.51 6.50
C ARG A 375 -19.25 14.43 5.46
N ILE A 376 -17.94 14.60 5.51
CA ILE A 376 -17.17 15.42 4.57
C ILE A 376 -16.01 14.57 4.06
N THR A 377 -15.91 14.41 2.75
CA THR A 377 -14.80 13.71 2.10
C THR A 377 -13.89 14.73 1.43
N PHE A 378 -12.63 14.76 1.84
CA PHE A 378 -11.59 15.47 1.12
C PHE A 378 -10.95 14.52 0.12
N ARG A 379 -10.52 15.07 -1.03
CA ARG A 379 -9.68 14.35 -1.98
C ARG A 379 -8.45 15.17 -2.32
N ALA A 380 -7.30 14.52 -2.35
CA ALA A 380 -6.07 15.05 -2.94
C ALA A 380 -5.82 14.28 -4.24
N THR A 381 -5.42 14.98 -5.30
CA THR A 381 -5.10 14.39 -6.61
C THR A 381 -3.78 14.94 -7.12
N SER A 382 -2.82 14.07 -7.43
CA SER A 382 -1.68 14.38 -8.30
C SER A 382 -2.02 14.00 -9.74
N ILE A 383 -1.71 14.91 -10.66
CA ILE A 383 -1.88 14.74 -12.10
C ILE A 383 -0.48 14.53 -12.65
N HIS A 384 -0.32 13.47 -13.45
CA HIS A 384 0.98 12.89 -13.82
C HIS A 384 1.69 12.22 -12.63
N THR A 385 1.03 11.19 -12.09
CA THR A 385 1.35 10.49 -10.83
C THR A 385 2.72 9.79 -10.82
N PHE A 386 3.35 9.64 -11.99
CA PHE A 386 4.68 9.06 -12.11
C PHE A 386 5.76 9.91 -11.46
N ASP A 387 5.54 11.23 -11.37
CA ASP A 387 6.56 12.20 -11.00
C ASP A 387 6.16 13.04 -9.78
N LEU A 388 4.97 12.85 -9.21
CA LEU A 388 4.45 13.73 -8.16
C LEU A 388 3.69 13.00 -7.05
N ASP A 389 4.19 13.18 -5.83
CA ASP A 389 3.46 12.91 -4.58
C ASP A 389 2.98 14.24 -3.98
N ILE A 390 1.74 14.27 -3.49
CA ILE A 390 1.22 15.42 -2.75
C ILE A 390 0.69 15.05 -1.39
N PHE A 391 0.84 16.01 -0.48
CA PHE A 391 0.45 15.90 0.90
C PHE A 391 -0.32 17.15 1.27
N GLY A 392 -1.46 16.95 1.89
CA GLY A 392 -2.27 18.05 2.35
C GLY A 392 -3.04 17.72 3.61
N THR A 393 -3.84 18.67 4.02
CA THR A 393 -4.78 18.55 5.13
C THR A 393 -6.16 18.99 4.68
N GLY A 394 -7.14 18.16 4.96
CA GLY A 394 -8.55 18.53 4.99
C GLY A 394 -8.84 19.14 6.35
N ASN A 395 -9.29 20.38 6.36
CA ASN A 395 -9.55 21.13 7.57
C ASN A 395 -11.05 21.36 7.69
N ILE A 396 -11.61 21.17 8.88
CA ILE A 396 -13.02 21.43 9.21
C ILE A 396 -13.05 22.29 10.47
N LEU A 397 -13.71 23.44 10.37
CA LEU A 397 -14.08 24.28 11.50
C LEU A 397 -15.56 24.10 11.79
N LEU A 398 -15.91 23.73 13.02
CA LEU A 398 -17.30 23.63 13.49
C LEU A 398 -17.81 25.01 13.91
N LEU A 399 -18.98 25.39 13.40
CA LEU A 399 -19.55 26.73 13.54
C LEU A 399 -20.79 26.79 14.46
N ASP A 400 -21.12 25.69 15.16
CA ASP A 400 -22.38 25.58 15.92
C ASP A 400 -22.46 26.49 17.15
N ASP A 401 -21.32 26.98 17.65
CA ASP A 401 -21.23 27.87 18.82
C ASP A 401 -21.11 29.37 18.44
N LEU A 402 -21.27 29.73 17.16
CA LEU A 402 -21.11 31.12 16.68
C LEU A 402 -22.40 31.95 16.78
N GLU A 403 -23.29 31.66 17.74
CA GLU A 403 -24.29 32.63 18.16
C GLU A 403 -23.58 33.78 18.89
N GLY A 404 -23.32 34.89 18.20
CA GLY A 404 -22.86 36.13 18.83
C GLY A 404 -21.60 36.80 18.27
N ILE A 405 -21.11 36.43 17.08
CA ILE A 405 -20.17 37.30 16.35
C ILE A 405 -21.00 38.04 15.29
N GLU A 406 -21.62 39.15 15.72
CA GLU A 406 -22.12 40.21 14.84
C GLU A 406 -20.97 41.11 14.37
#